data_AF-A0A7C9A2V5-F1
#
_entry.id   AF-A0A7C9A2V5-F1
#
_cell.length_a   1.000
_cell.length_b   1.000
_cell.length_c   1.000
_cell.angle_alpha   90.00
_cell.angle_beta   90.00
_cell.angle_gamma   90.00
#
_symmetry.space_group_name_H-M   'P 1'
#
loop_
_entity.id
_entity.type
_entity.pdbx_description
1 polymer ?
#
loop_
_entity_poly.entity_id
_entity_poly.type
_entity_poly.pdbx_seq_one_letter_code
_entity_poly.pdbx_strand_id
1 'polypeptide(L)'
;TSVHELLECPVCTNSMYPPIHQCHNGHTLCSTCKARVHNRCPTCRQELGDIRCLALEKVAESLELPCKYYHLGCPEIFPYYSKLKHEVVCNFRPYNCPYAGS
;
A
#
# COMPACT_ATOMS: atom_id res chain seq x y z
N THR A 1 6.41 16.70 5.38
CA THR A 1 5.76 15.53 4.78
C THR A 1 6.84 14.68 4.16
N SER A 2 6.98 13.45 4.61
CA SER A 2 7.98 12.52 4.05
C SER A 2 7.43 11.96 2.74
N VAL A 3 8.27 11.77 1.72
CA VAL A 3 7.84 11.26 0.41
C VAL A 3 7.13 9.90 0.54
N HIS A 4 7.45 9.13 1.58
CA HIS A 4 6.81 7.84 1.89
C HIS A 4 5.31 7.95 2.21
N GLU A 5 4.83 9.08 2.75
CA GLU A 5 3.41 9.30 3.08
C GLU A 5 2.55 9.35 1.81
N LEU A 6 3.13 9.78 0.68
CA LEU A 6 2.43 9.81 -0.63
C LEU A 6 2.10 8.41 -1.14
N LEU A 7 2.82 7.39 -0.65
CA LEU A 7 2.59 5.99 -0.99
C LEU A 7 1.64 5.30 0.00
N GLU A 8 1.13 5.98 1.02
CA GLU A 8 0.19 5.37 1.94
C GLU A 8 -1.24 5.40 1.38
N CYS A 9 -1.92 4.27 1.40
CA CYS A 9 -3.31 4.20 0.96
C CYS A 9 -4.22 4.86 2.01
N PRO A 10 -5.05 5.86 1.65
CA PRO A 10 -5.91 6.56 2.62
C PRO A 10 -7.03 5.70 3.22
N VAL A 11 -7.21 4.46 2.75
CA VAL A 11 -8.27 3.55 3.20
C VAL A 11 -7.75 2.44 4.11
N CYS A 12 -6.56 1.89 3.82
CA CYS A 12 -6.01 0.78 4.60
C CYS A 12 -4.69 1.11 5.29
N THR A 13 -4.20 2.35 5.14
CA THR A 13 -2.95 2.87 5.73
C THR A 13 -1.71 2.02 5.42
N ASN A 14 -1.80 1.13 4.43
CA ASN A 14 -0.68 0.32 3.96
C ASN A 14 -0.01 1.03 2.78
N SER A 15 1.28 0.73 2.58
CA SER A 15 1.99 1.16 1.37
C SER A 15 1.28 0.63 0.11
N MET A 16 1.05 1.51 -0.85
CA MET A 16 0.49 1.22 -2.16
C MET A 16 1.57 0.63 -3.06
N TYR A 17 1.17 -0.37 -3.85
CA TYR A 17 2.00 -1.05 -4.85
C TYR A 17 1.34 -1.00 -6.22
N PRO A 18 2.12 -1.07 -7.32
CA PRO A 18 1.53 -1.07 -8.66
C PRO A 18 0.57 -2.26 -8.83
N PRO A 19 -0.60 -2.07 -9.46
CA PRO A 19 -1.07 -0.80 -10.02
C PRO A 19 -1.61 0.15 -8.94
N ILE A 20 -1.06 1.37 -8.88
CA ILE A 20 -1.61 2.44 -8.03
C ILE A 20 -2.69 3.15 -8.83
N HIS A 21 -3.95 3.07 -8.38
CA HIS A 21 -5.07 3.65 -9.11
C HIS A 21 -5.29 5.10 -8.71
N GLN A 22 -5.76 5.92 -9.64
CA GLN A 22 -6.05 7.34 -9.45
C GLN A 22 -7.45 7.68 -9.95
N CYS A 23 -8.17 8.57 -9.26
CA CYS A 23 -9.38 9.17 -9.83
C CYS A 23 -9.03 10.36 -10.74
N HIS A 24 -10.00 10.87 -11.51
CA HIS A 24 -9.81 12.04 -12.39
C HIS A 24 -9.30 13.30 -11.66
N ASN A 25 -9.59 13.44 -10.36
CA ASN A 25 -9.14 14.57 -9.54
C ASN A 25 -7.77 14.34 -8.88
N GLY A 26 -7.12 13.21 -9.15
CA GLY A 26 -5.76 12.96 -8.71
C GLY A 26 -5.58 12.17 -7.41
N HIS A 27 -6.65 11.83 -6.68
CA HIS A 27 -6.54 11.01 -5.47
C HIS A 27 -6.20 9.55 -5.79
N THR A 28 -5.27 8.97 -5.03
CA THR A 28 -4.69 7.64 -5.26
C THR A 28 -5.19 6.57 -4.27
N LEU A 29 -5.23 5.32 -4.73
CA LEU A 29 -5.62 4.14 -3.95
C LEU A 29 -4.86 2.89 -4.40
N CYS A 30 -4.67 1.92 -3.50
CA CYS A 30 -4.23 0.58 -3.88
C CYS A 30 -5.36 -0.23 -4.53
N SER A 31 -5.00 -1.27 -5.29
CA SER A 31 -5.94 -2.14 -5.99
C SER A 31 -6.94 -2.82 -5.06
N THR A 32 -6.50 -3.30 -3.90
CA THR A 32 -7.37 -3.92 -2.89
C THR A 32 -8.44 -2.95 -2.39
N CYS A 33 -8.07 -1.69 -2.15
CA CYS A 33 -9.02 -0.69 -1.68
C CYS A 33 -9.94 -0.19 -2.78
N LYS A 34 -9.49 -0.09 -4.04
CA LYS A 34 -10.36 0.19 -5.21
C LYS A 34 -11.54 -0.79 -5.29
N ALA A 35 -11.26 -2.10 -5.12
CA ALA A 35 -12.30 -3.13 -5.09
C ALA A 35 -13.26 -2.97 -3.89
N ARG A 36 -12.72 -2.70 -2.68
CA ARG A 36 -13.52 -2.50 -1.46
C ARG A 36 -14.45 -1.29 -1.51
N VAL A 37 -14.05 -0.22 -2.21
CA VAL A 37 -14.86 1.01 -2.35
C VAL A 37 -15.71 1.02 -3.61
N HIS A 38 -15.88 -0.13 -4.28
CA HIS A 38 -16.71 -0.31 -5.47
C HIS A 38 -16.43 0.73 -6.57
N ASN A 39 -15.15 0.93 -6.91
CA ASN A 39 -14.72 1.91 -7.92
C ASN A 39 -15.17 3.35 -7.66
N ARG A 40 -15.36 3.75 -6.39
CA ARG A 40 -15.68 5.13 -6.03
C ARG A 40 -14.63 5.75 -5.11
N CYS A 41 -14.12 6.92 -5.47
CA CYS A 41 -13.11 7.62 -4.70
C CYS A 41 -13.65 7.99 -3.31
N PRO A 42 -12.99 7.60 -2.20
CA PRO A 42 -13.46 7.92 -0.86
C PRO A 42 -13.36 9.43 -0.56
N THR A 43 -12.42 10.13 -1.19
CA THR A 43 -12.18 11.56 -0.95
C THR A 43 -13.16 12.45 -1.71
N CYS A 44 -13.24 12.31 -3.04
CA CYS A 44 -14.05 13.20 -3.88
C CYS A 44 -15.35 12.55 -4.41
N ARG A 45 -15.62 11.28 -4.08
CA ARG A 45 -16.83 10.54 -4.47
C ARG A 45 -17.05 10.36 -5.98
N GLN A 46 -16.05 10.70 -6.80
CA GLN A 46 -16.01 10.45 -8.24
C GLN A 46 -15.67 8.99 -8.55
N GLU A 47 -15.97 8.55 -9.77
CA GLU A 47 -15.61 7.21 -10.24
C GLU A 47 -14.08 7.05 -10.33
N LEU A 48 -13.58 5.94 -9.76
CA LEU A 48 -12.24 5.43 -9.95
C LEU A 48 -12.27 4.56 -11.20
N GLY A 49 -12.06 5.20 -12.36
CA GLY A 49 -11.85 4.48 -13.61
C GLY A 49 -10.60 3.59 -13.55
N ASP A 50 -10.21 3.02 -14.69
CA ASP A 50 -8.97 2.23 -14.78
C ASP A 50 -7.74 3.09 -15.08
N ILE A 51 -7.60 4.19 -14.32
CA ILE A 51 -6.49 5.13 -14.45
C ILE A 51 -5.42 4.77 -13.42
N ARG A 52 -4.18 4.62 -13.89
CA ARG A 52 -3.00 4.35 -13.04
C ARG A 52 -2.18 5.61 -12.84
N CYS A 53 -1.67 5.80 -11.62
CA CYS A 53 -0.76 6.88 -11.28
C CYS A 53 0.70 6.47 -11.57
N LEU A 54 1.07 6.39 -12.85
CA LEU A 54 2.42 5.97 -13.27
C LEU A 54 3.54 6.85 -12.67
N ALA A 55 3.26 8.14 -12.45
CA ALA A 55 4.20 9.05 -11.81
C ALA A 55 4.53 8.62 -10.38
N LEU A 56 3.50 8.27 -9.58
CA LEU A 56 3.70 7.83 -8.22
C LEU A 56 4.36 6.44 -8.17
N GLU A 57 4.00 5.54 -9.11
CA GLU A 57 4.71 4.26 -9.27
C GLU A 57 6.20 4.49 -9.54
N LYS A 58 6.56 5.43 -10.42
CA LYS A 58 7.96 5.76 -10.75
C LYS A 58 8.71 6.36 -9.58
N VAL A 59 8.08 7.28 -8.84
CA VAL A 59 8.64 7.84 -7.60
C VAL A 59 8.92 6.72 -6.60
N ALA A 60 8.00 5.77 -6.46
CA ALA A 60 8.15 4.65 -5.55
C ALA A 60 9.40 3.80 -5.85
N GLU A 61 9.76 3.59 -7.12
CA GLU A 61 10.94 2.81 -7.50
C GLU A 61 12.25 3.35 -6.92
N SER A 62 12.34 4.67 -6.69
CA SER A 62 13.52 5.32 -6.13
C SER A 62 13.57 5.35 -4.60
N LEU A 63 12.55 4.79 -3.93
CA LEU A 63 12.43 4.86 -2.48
C LEU A 63 12.78 3.54 -1.81
N GLU A 64 13.37 3.68 -0.62
CA GLU A 64 13.54 2.60 0.34
C GLU A 64 12.50 2.77 1.45
N LEU A 65 11.79 1.70 1.79
CA LEU A 65 10.68 1.73 2.73
C LEU A 65 10.93 0.75 3.88
N PRO A 66 10.58 1.12 5.12
CA PRO A 66 10.58 0.16 6.23
C PRO A 66 9.58 -0.96 5.96
N CYS A 67 9.88 -2.16 6.47
CA CYS A 67 8.94 -3.28 6.48
C CYS A 67 7.59 -2.87 7.13
N LYS A 68 6.45 -3.34 6.63
CA LYS A 68 5.15 -3.05 7.29
C LYS A 68 5.06 -3.53 8.75
N TYR A 69 5.88 -4.52 9.11
CA TYR A 69 5.97 -5.03 10.48
C TYR A 69 7.04 -4.32 11.32
N TYR A 70 7.49 -3.13 10.90
CA TYR A 70 8.42 -2.31 11.67
C TYR A 70 7.91 -2.04 13.10
N HIS A 71 6.62 -1.73 13.24
CA HIS A 71 5.97 -1.56 14.53
C HIS A 71 5.92 -2.84 15.39
N LEU A 72 6.09 -4.01 14.78
CA LEU A 72 6.17 -5.30 15.47
C LEU A 72 7.62 -5.72 15.77
N GLY A 73 8.61 -4.90 15.40
CA GLY A 73 10.02 -5.10 15.74
C GLY A 73 10.93 -5.45 14.56
N CYS A 74 10.45 -5.44 13.30
CA CYS A 74 11.32 -5.65 12.15
C CYS A 74 12.13 -4.38 11.82
N PRO A 75 13.46 -4.35 12.00
CA PRO A 75 14.25 -3.13 11.77
C PRO A 75 14.59 -2.88 10.29
N GLU A 76 14.22 -3.82 9.41
CA GLU A 76 14.71 -3.86 8.04
C GLU A 76 14.01 -2.84 7.13
N ILE A 77 14.81 -2.20 6.28
CA ILE A 77 14.39 -1.26 5.25
C ILE A 77 14.76 -1.86 3.89
N PHE A 78 13.85 -1.79 2.92
CA PHE A 78 14.05 -2.40 1.60
C PHE A 78 13.70 -1.44 0.47
N PRO A 79 14.35 -1.58 -0.69
CA PRO A 79 13.86 -0.99 -1.93
C PRO A 79 12.42 -1.40 -2.19
N TYR A 80 11.62 -0.49 -2.77
CA TYR A 80 10.18 -0.63 -2.98
C TYR A 80 9.74 -2.02 -3.47
N TYR A 81 10.32 -2.53 -4.56
CA TYR A 81 9.97 -3.83 -5.12
C TYR A 81 10.45 -5.03 -4.28
N SER A 82 11.55 -4.89 -3.57
CA SER A 82 12.11 -5.95 -2.72
C SER A 82 11.34 -6.11 -1.42
N LYS A 83 10.76 -5.03 -0.90
CA LYS A 83 9.95 -5.02 0.33
C LYS A 83 8.82 -6.06 0.28
N LEU A 84 8.09 -6.15 -0.83
CA LEU A 84 6.99 -7.11 -0.98
C LEU A 84 7.43 -8.56 -0.77
N LYS A 85 8.62 -8.93 -1.28
CA LYS A 85 9.16 -10.28 -1.14
C LYS A 85 9.48 -10.58 0.33
N HIS A 86 10.07 -9.62 1.03
CA HIS A 86 10.37 -9.75 2.45
C HIS A 86 9.09 -9.89 3.29
N GLU A 87 8.07 -9.07 3.06
CA GLU A 87 6.87 -9.07 3.90
C GLU A 87 6.06 -10.38 3.90
N VAL A 88 6.23 -11.22 2.89
CA VAL A 88 5.61 -12.55 2.82
C VAL A 88 6.30 -13.52 3.79
N VAL A 89 7.61 -13.37 3.96
CA VAL A 89 8.48 -14.27 4.75
C VAL A 89 9.04 -13.62 6.02
N CYS A 90 8.61 -12.42 6.36
CA CYS A 90 9.11 -11.67 7.52
C CYS A 90 8.81 -12.44 8.81
N ASN A 91 9.82 -12.62 9.67
CA ASN A 91 9.67 -13.30 10.95
C ASN A 91 8.75 -12.56 11.94
N PHE A 92 8.58 -11.25 11.77
CA PHE A 92 7.69 -10.41 12.58
C PHE A 92 6.25 -10.37 12.02
N ARG A 93 5.97 -11.10 10.95
CA ARG A 93 4.63 -11.25 10.41
C ARG A 93 3.75 -11.97 11.45
N PRO A 94 2.56 -11.45 11.79
CA PRO A 94 1.64 -12.16 12.65
C PRO A 94 1.19 -13.47 11.98
N TYR A 95 1.25 -14.56 12.73
CA TYR A 95 0.76 -15.87 12.29
C TYR A 95 -0.71 -16.01 12.66
N ASN A 96 -1.52 -16.54 11.74
CA ASN A 96 -2.88 -16.94 12.06
C ASN A 96 -2.82 -18.20 12.93
N CYS A 97 -3.10 -18.05 14.23
CA CYS A 97 -3.21 -19.20 15.11
C CYS A 97 -4.49 -19.99 14.74
N PRO A 98 -4.38 -21.28 14.36
CA PRO A 98 -5.55 -22.08 13.99
C PRO A 98 -6.52 -22.33 15.17
N TYR A 99 -6.10 -21.99 16.40
CA TYR A 99 -6.89 -22.13 17.62
C TYR A 99 -7.42 -20.80 18.17
N ALA A 100 -7.26 -19.69 17.45
CA ALA A 100 -7.85 -18.40 17.84
C ALA A 100 -9.37 -18.43 17.60
N GLY A 101 -10.10 -19.10 18.49
CA GLY A 101 -11.56 -19.25 18.42
C GLY A 101 -12.14 -20.44 19.20
N SER A 102 -11.33 -21.25 19.89
CA SER A 102 -11.80 -22.25 20.86
C SER A 102 -11.96 -21.67 22.27
#